data_AF-A0A355BDP4-F1
#
_entry.id   AF-A0A355BDP4-F1
#
_cell.length_a   1.000
_cell.length_b   1.000
_cell.length_c   1.000
_cell.angle_alpha   90.00
_cell.angle_beta   90.00
_cell.angle_gamma   90.00
#
_symmetry.space_group_name_H-M   'P 1'
#
loop_
_entity.id
_entity.type
_entity.pdbx_description
1 polymer ?
#
loop_
_entity_poly.entity_id
_entity_poly.type
_entity_poly.pdbx_seq_one_letter_code
_entity_poly.pdbx_strand_id
1 'polypeptide(L)'
;MSFNKKVKDYFKSKGLSNRQVSRIMDGYSEIMISKVLNRDDLSISFLEKMIKYFPDLDYNYLLKEGSVIDQVKEDKKNYKKQGEVLIQE
;
A
#
# COMPACT_ATOMS: atom_id res chain seq x y z
N MET A 1 -8.72 -5.71 8.68
CA MET A 1 -7.36 -6.00 9.21
C MET A 1 -6.47 -4.84 8.81
N SER A 2 -5.71 -4.27 9.76
CA SER A 2 -4.87 -3.09 9.50
C SER A 2 -3.75 -3.39 8.50
N PHE A 3 -3.29 -2.39 7.75
CA PHE A 3 -2.14 -2.49 6.85
C PHE A 3 -0.93 -3.19 7.50
N ASN A 4 -0.49 -2.72 8.68
CA ASN A 4 0.68 -3.26 9.37
C ASN A 4 0.52 -4.74 9.72
N LYS A 5 -0.69 -5.17 10.11
CA LYS A 5 -1.01 -6.58 10.35
C LYS A 5 -0.90 -7.42 9.07
N LYS A 6 -1.42 -6.93 7.95
CA LYS A 6 -1.30 -7.63 6.65
C LYS A 6 0.17 -7.74 6.21
N VAL A 7 0.97 -6.69 6.39
CA VAL A 7 2.42 -6.71 6.11
C VAL A 7 3.14 -7.73 7.01
N LYS A 8 2.77 -7.80 8.29
CA LYS A 8 3.34 -8.77 9.22
C LYS A 8 3.10 -10.21 8.77
N ASP A 9 1.89 -10.50 8.28
CA ASP A 9 1.57 -11.84 7.77
C ASP A 9 2.23 -12.13 6.42
N TYR A 10 2.41 -11.12 5.57
CA TYR A 10 3.23 -11.25 4.37
C TYR A 10 4.66 -11.66 4.71
N PHE A 11 5.31 -11.01 5.68
CA PHE A 11 6.67 -11.38 6.09
C PHE A 11 6.74 -12.82 6.61
N LYS A 12 5.76 -13.26 7.42
CA LYS A 12 5.67 -14.66 7.86
C LYS A 12 5.53 -15.62 6.69
N SER A 13 4.69 -15.32 5.70
CA SER A 13 4.48 -16.16 4.52
C SER A 13 5.74 -16.33 3.67
N LYS A 14 6.63 -15.33 3.69
CA LYS A 14 7.94 -15.35 3.02
C LYS A 14 9.07 -15.91 3.90
N GLY A 15 8.78 -16.33 5.12
CA GLY A 15 9.79 -16.79 6.07
C GLY A 15 10.77 -15.70 6.52
N LEU A 16 10.36 -14.42 6.43
CA LEU A 16 11.19 -13.28 6.78
C LEU A 16 11.01 -12.93 8.26
N SER A 17 12.11 -13.01 9.01
CA SER A 17 12.22 -12.45 10.36
C SER A 17 12.43 -10.94 10.31
N ASN A 18 12.06 -10.23 11.40
CA ASN A 18 12.32 -8.80 11.53
C ASN A 18 13.81 -8.46 11.32
N ARG A 19 14.71 -9.35 11.77
CA ARG A 19 16.14 -9.22 11.52
C ARG A 19 16.49 -9.24 10.03
N GLN A 20 15.92 -10.15 9.26
CA GLN A 20 16.13 -10.20 7.80
C GLN A 20 15.54 -8.96 7.13
N VAL A 21 14.35 -8.53 7.53
CA VAL A 21 13.73 -7.31 6.99
C VAL A 21 14.61 -6.08 7.28
N SER A 22 15.21 -5.97 8.46
CA SER A 22 16.13 -4.86 8.79
C SER A 22 17.41 -4.83 7.95
N ARG A 23 17.82 -5.99 7.40
CA ARG A 23 18.97 -6.08 6.49
C ARG A 23 18.59 -5.68 5.05
N ILE A 24 17.32 -5.85 4.69
CA ILE A 24 16.80 -5.50 3.36
C ILE A 24 16.42 -4.01 3.32
N MET A 25 15.71 -3.53 4.34
CA MET A 25 15.22 -2.15 4.43
C MET A 25 16.22 -1.25 5.16
N ASP A 26 16.84 -0.33 4.43
CA ASP A 26 17.72 0.67 5.01
C ASP A 26 16.99 1.62 5.99
N GLY A 27 17.69 2.00 7.07
CA GLY A 27 17.18 2.96 8.06
C GLY A 27 16.21 2.38 9.10
N TYR A 28 15.89 1.09 9.01
CA TYR A 28 15.01 0.41 9.97
C TYR A 28 15.78 -0.65 10.74
N SER A 29 15.92 -0.46 12.06
CA SER A 29 16.42 -1.53 12.94
C SER A 29 15.34 -2.60 13.15
N GLU A 30 15.77 -3.79 13.58
CA GLU A 30 14.86 -4.89 13.94
C GLU A 30 13.80 -4.47 14.97
N ILE A 31 14.21 -3.67 15.97
CA ILE A 31 13.32 -3.12 16.99
C ILE A 31 12.31 -2.17 16.36
N MET A 32 12.74 -1.30 15.44
CA MET A 32 11.87 -0.35 14.77
C MET A 32 10.83 -1.05 13.89
N ILE A 33 11.21 -2.11 13.18
CA ILE A 33 10.28 -2.93 12.40
C ILE A 33 9.24 -3.55 13.32
N SER A 34 9.66 -4.16 14.42
CA SER A 34 8.73 -4.73 15.41
C SER A 34 7.77 -3.66 15.94
N LYS A 35 8.29 -2.47 16.26
CA LYS A 35 7.48 -1.34 16.76
C LYS A 35 6.45 -0.89 15.74
N VAL A 36 6.81 -0.74 14.47
CA VAL A 36 5.87 -0.32 13.41
C VAL A 36 4.83 -1.40 13.15
N LEU A 37 5.24 -2.66 12.99
CA LEU A 37 4.33 -3.77 12.68
C LEU A 37 3.30 -4.06 13.78
N ASN A 38 3.57 -3.65 15.02
CA ASN A 38 2.66 -3.83 16.15
C ASN A 38 1.72 -2.64 16.37
N ARG A 39 1.88 -1.53 15.65
CA ARG A 39 0.91 -0.43 15.69
C ARG A 39 -0.18 -0.61 14.65
N ASP A 40 -1.32 0.03 14.87
CA ASP A 40 -2.43 0.03 13.91
C ASP A 40 -2.40 1.22 12.93
N ASP A 41 -1.55 2.23 13.14
CA ASP A 41 -1.41 3.39 12.27
C ASP A 41 -0.50 3.13 11.06
N LEU A 42 -0.93 3.59 9.89
CA LEU A 42 -0.11 3.58 8.69
C LEU A 42 0.93 4.70 8.76
N SER A 43 2.20 4.34 8.73
CA SER A 43 3.29 5.30 8.54
C SER A 43 3.62 5.46 7.06
N ILE A 44 3.52 6.69 6.55
CA ILE A 44 3.85 7.01 5.14
C ILE A 44 5.30 6.63 4.82
N SER A 45 6.25 6.98 5.69
CA SER A 45 7.66 6.66 5.48
C SER A 45 7.93 5.15 5.48
N PHE A 46 7.18 4.38 6.27
CA PHE A 46 7.25 2.92 6.22
C PHE A 46 6.66 2.37 4.91
N LEU A 47 5.52 2.90 4.46
CA LEU A 47 4.92 2.53 3.18
C LEU A 47 5.85 2.79 1.99
N GLU A 48 6.50 3.95 1.94
CA GLU A 48 7.48 4.28 0.89
C GLU A 48 8.62 3.27 0.84
N LYS A 49 9.15 2.88 2.00
CA LYS A 49 10.19 1.85 2.09
C LYS A 49 9.66 0.49 1.66
N MET A 50 8.43 0.14 2.04
CA MET A 50 7.80 -1.09 1.58
C MET A 50 7.72 -1.13 0.05
N ILE A 51 7.23 -0.06 -0.59
CA ILE A 51 7.13 0.05 -2.06
C ILE A 51 8.50 -0.11 -2.71
N LYS A 52 9.54 0.50 -2.12
CA LYS A 52 10.90 0.42 -2.64
C LYS A 52 11.49 -0.98 -2.58
N TYR A 53 11.35 -1.70 -1.46
CA TYR A 53 12.04 -2.97 -1.21
C TYR A 53 11.21 -4.22 -1.47
N PHE A 54 9.90 -4.09 -1.53
CA PHE A 54 8.96 -5.18 -1.78
C PHE A 54 7.96 -4.80 -2.88
N PRO A 55 8.41 -4.40 -4.08
CA PRO A 55 7.53 -3.90 -5.13
C PRO A 55 6.49 -4.91 -5.61
N ASP A 56 6.77 -6.21 -5.44
CA ASP A 56 5.89 -7.31 -5.86
C ASP A 56 4.69 -7.54 -4.91
N LEU A 57 4.57 -6.76 -3.84
CA LEU A 57 3.42 -6.81 -2.95
C LEU A 57 2.14 -6.31 -3.64
N ASP A 58 1.03 -6.99 -3.39
CA ASP A 58 -0.29 -6.49 -3.79
C ASP A 58 -0.73 -5.37 -2.84
N TYR A 59 -0.30 -4.14 -3.15
CA TYR A 59 -0.68 -2.94 -2.40
C TYR A 59 -2.18 -2.66 -2.46
N ASN A 60 -2.88 -3.10 -3.50
CA ASN A 60 -4.33 -2.98 -3.54
C ASN A 60 -4.93 -3.82 -2.42
N TYR A 61 -4.50 -5.08 -2.26
CA TYR A 61 -4.95 -5.89 -1.13
C TYR A 61 -4.53 -5.29 0.22
N LEU A 62 -3.29 -4.82 0.35
CA LEU A 62 -2.76 -4.31 1.62
C LEU A 62 -3.48 -3.04 2.09
N LEU A 63 -3.66 -2.05 1.20
CA LEU A 63 -4.20 -0.73 1.53
C LEU A 63 -5.72 -0.66 1.45
N LYS A 64 -6.38 -1.62 0.79
CA LYS A 64 -7.83 -1.68 0.73
C LYS A 64 -8.38 -2.07 2.09
N GLU A 65 -8.78 -1.05 2.84
CA GLU A 65 -9.68 -1.15 3.99
C GLU A 65 -11.07 -0.69 3.58
N GLY A 66 -12.11 -1.26 4.22
CA GLY A 66 -13.51 -1.21 3.80
C GLY A 66 -14.21 0.14 3.83
N SER A 67 -13.47 1.25 3.83
CA SER A 67 -14.02 2.59 3.76
C SER A 67 -13.04 3.48 3.01
N VAL A 68 -13.54 4.04 1.91
CA VAL A 68 -12.88 4.98 1.01
C VAL A 68 -12.22 6.09 1.82
N ILE A 69 -10.91 6.04 1.96
CA ILE A 69 -10.12 7.15 2.49
C ILE A 69 -10.01 8.16 1.35
N ASP A 70 -10.74 9.26 1.48
CA ASP A 70 -10.56 10.52 0.74
C ASP A 70 -10.29 10.40 -0.76
N GLN A 71 -11.03 9.54 -1.47
CA GLN A 71 -11.11 9.70 -2.92
C GLN A 71 -11.71 11.06 -3.22
N VAL A 72 -11.01 11.87 -4.02
CA VAL A 72 -11.60 13.05 -4.66
C VAL A 72 -12.86 12.56 -5.37
N LYS A 73 -14.02 12.91 -4.83
CA LYS A 73 -15.30 12.67 -5.50
C LYS A 73 -15.37 13.67 -6.63
N GLU A 74 -14.75 13.34 -7.76
CA GLU A 74 -14.98 14.09 -8.98
C GLU A 74 -16.47 14.03 -9.33
N ASP A 75 -17.04 15.20 -9.55
CA ASP A 75 -18.43 15.33 -9.94
C ASP A 75 -18.59 14.71 -11.34
N LYS A 76 -19.44 13.69 -11.48
CA LYS A 76 -19.62 12.94 -12.75
C LYS A 76 -20.06 13.83 -13.92
N LYS A 77 -20.45 15.08 -13.66
CA LYS A 77 -20.79 16.11 -14.66
C LYS A 77 -19.62 16.45 -15.60
N ASN A 78 -18.37 16.25 -15.18
CA ASN A 78 -17.20 16.53 -16.02
C ASN A 78 -16.98 15.48 -17.11
N TYR A 79 -17.53 14.28 -16.94
CA TYR A 79 -17.50 13.21 -17.94
C TYR A 79 -18.71 13.34 -18.86
N LYS A 80 -18.80 14.43 -19.63
CA LYS A 80 -19.67 14.44 -20.80
C LYS A 80 -19.10 13.39 -21.76
N LYS A 81 -19.84 12.31 -22.00
CA LYS A 81 -19.62 11.45 -23.17
C LYS A 81 -19.70 12.36 -24.39
N GLN A 82 -18.57 12.77 -24.94
CA GLN A 82 -18.53 13.26 -26.30
C GLN A 82 -18.87 12.05 -27.15
N GLY A 83 -20.09 12.04 -27.71
CA GLY A 83 -20.38 11.14 -28.80
C GLY A 83 -19.42 11.50 -29.92
N GLU A 84 -18.46 10.64 -30.20
CA GLU A 84 -17.62 10.78 -31.39
C GLU A 84 -18.56 10.74 -32.59
N VAL A 85 -18.73 11.87 -33.26
CA VAL A 85 -19.39 11.90 -34.56
C VAL A 85 -18.40 11.25 -35.52
N LEU A 86 -18.64 10.00 -35.86
CA LEU A 86 -17.95 9.33 -36.96
C LEU A 86 -18.25 10.15 -38.23
N ILE A 87 -17.22 10.76 -38.81
CA ILE A 87 -17.30 11.41 -40.11
C ILE A 87 -17.61 10.30 -41.12
N GLN A 88 -18.80 10.34 -41.72
CA GLN A 88 -19.13 9.48 -42.85
C GLN A 88 -18.47 10.08 -44.10
N GLU A 89 -17.65 9.28 -44.77
CA GLU A 89 -17.09 9.57 -46.11
C GLU A 89 -18.17 9.54 -47.19
#